data_AF-A0A3N9P162-F1
#
_entry.id   AF-A0A3N9P162-F1
#
_cell.length_a   1.000
_cell.length_b   1.000
_cell.length_c   1.000
_cell.angle_alpha   90.00
_cell.angle_beta   90.00
_cell.angle_gamma   90.00
#
_symmetry.space_group_name_H-M   'P 1'
#
loop_
_entity.id
_entity.type
_entity.pdbx_description
1 polymer ?
#
loop_
_entity_poly.entity_id
_entity_poly.type
_entity_poly.pdbx_seq_one_letter_code
_entity_poly.pdbx_strand_id
1 'polypeptide(L)'
;MTKIQVLNRQVQLLSLRNEDFISITDIARYKDSARTDYLISNWLRNRNTIEFLGIWELINNPAFNPIEFDGIRKQAGLNSFVLTAKQWIERTGAIGLISKAGRYGGTYAHKDIAFEFASWISVEFKLYLIKEFQRLKEEERRTLGWDIRRNLARLNYRIHTDAIREHLIPPELSTGQVNLVYASEQICILTADRLLRLAEDQVPNNE
;
A
#
# COMPACT_ATOMS: atom_id res chain seq x y z
N MET A 1 11.82 1.58 -8.96
CA MET A 1 11.78 0.24 -8.35
C MET A 1 12.33 0.37 -6.95
N THR A 2 11.58 -0.12 -5.97
CA THR A 2 12.00 -0.11 -4.57
C THR A 2 13.11 -1.15 -4.37
N LYS A 3 14.04 -0.89 -3.45
CA LYS A 3 15.13 -1.80 -3.13
C LYS A 3 15.23 -1.93 -1.61
N ILE A 4 15.57 -3.13 -1.16
CA ILE A 4 15.88 -3.41 0.25
C ILE A 4 17.32 -3.90 0.38
N GLN A 5 17.95 -3.62 1.51
CA GLN A 5 19.32 -4.05 1.80
C GLN A 5 19.29 -5.24 2.74
N VAL A 6 19.70 -6.41 2.24
CA VAL A 6 19.73 -7.68 2.97
C VAL A 6 21.16 -8.17 3.03
N LEU A 7 21.74 -8.32 4.23
CA LEU A 7 23.13 -8.78 4.41
C LEU A 7 24.14 -8.06 3.48
N ASN A 8 24.06 -6.72 3.42
CA ASN A 8 24.89 -5.86 2.55
C ASN A 8 24.70 -6.05 1.04
N ARG A 9 23.61 -6.69 0.61
CA ARG A 9 23.21 -6.81 -0.80
C ARG A 9 21.90 -6.08 -1.06
N GLN A 10 21.82 -5.42 -2.20
CA GLN A 10 20.58 -4.81 -2.65
C GLN A 10 19.72 -5.86 -3.34
N VAL A 11 18.49 -6.02 -2.88
CA VAL A 11 17.46 -6.86 -3.52
C VAL A 11 16.38 -5.95 -4.08
N GLN A 12 16.10 -6.08 -5.37
CA GLN A 12 15.07 -5.30 -6.04
C GLN A 12 13.67 -5.83 -5.74
N LEU A 13 12.74 -4.90 -5.54
CA LEU A 13 11.32 -5.15 -5.38
C LEU A 13 10.53 -4.52 -6.54
N LEU A 14 9.52 -5.24 -6.99
CA LEU A 14 8.58 -4.82 -8.01
C LEU A 14 7.17 -5.00 -7.46
N SER A 15 6.44 -3.91 -7.27
CA SER A 15 5.01 -4.00 -6.97
C SER A 15 4.23 -3.98 -8.29
N LEU A 16 3.46 -5.02 -8.55
CA LEU A 16 2.65 -5.20 -9.74
C LEU A 16 1.23 -5.59 -9.32
N ARG A 17 0.22 -4.83 -9.75
CA ARG A 17 -1.20 -5.10 -9.47
C ARG A 17 -1.49 -5.36 -7.98
N ASN A 18 -0.91 -4.54 -7.10
CA ASN A 18 -1.04 -4.64 -5.65
C ASN A 18 -0.36 -5.86 -5.00
N GLU A 19 0.39 -6.64 -5.76
CA GLU A 19 1.24 -7.71 -5.24
C GLU A 19 2.72 -7.35 -5.31
N ASP A 20 3.50 -7.90 -4.39
CA ASP A 20 4.93 -7.65 -4.30
C ASP A 20 5.73 -8.82 -4.88
N PHE A 21 6.65 -8.47 -5.77
CA PHE A 21 7.60 -9.38 -6.37
C PHE A 21 9.01 -9.01 -5.93
N ILE A 22 9.82 -10.03 -5.69
CA ILE A 22 11.21 -9.90 -5.23
C ILE A 22 12.12 -10.50 -6.31
N SER A 23 13.21 -9.81 -6.62
CA SER A 23 14.22 -10.29 -7.56
C SER A 23 14.95 -11.52 -6.99
N ILE A 24 14.56 -12.71 -7.44
CA ILE A 24 15.24 -13.96 -7.07
C ILE A 24 16.63 -14.04 -7.72
N THR A 25 16.86 -13.33 -8.82
CA THR A 25 18.21 -13.16 -9.37
C THR A 25 19.13 -12.43 -8.38
N ASP A 26 18.68 -11.37 -7.73
CA ASP A 26 19.49 -10.65 -6.73
C ASP A 26 19.73 -11.49 -5.47
N ILE A 27 18.74 -12.32 -5.09
CA ILE A 27 18.91 -13.34 -4.03
C ILE A 27 19.96 -14.38 -4.44
N ALA A 28 19.93 -14.86 -5.69
CA ALA A 28 20.90 -15.85 -6.19
C ALA A 28 22.35 -15.31 -6.18
N ARG A 29 22.53 -14.00 -6.45
CA ARG A 29 23.85 -13.33 -6.40
C ARG A 29 24.51 -13.41 -5.02
N TYR A 30 23.72 -13.58 -3.94
CA TYR A 30 24.27 -13.81 -2.61
C TYR A 30 25.12 -15.08 -2.55
N LYS A 31 24.69 -16.15 -3.24
CA LYS A 31 25.35 -17.45 -3.25
C LYS A 31 26.41 -17.57 -4.33
N ASP A 32 26.07 -17.22 -5.56
CA ASP A 32 27.00 -17.24 -6.70
C ASP A 32 26.62 -16.12 -7.69
N SER A 33 27.48 -15.11 -7.78
CA SER A 33 27.25 -13.95 -8.63
C SER A 33 27.44 -14.21 -10.13
N ALA A 34 28.18 -15.26 -10.51
CA ALA A 34 28.49 -15.59 -11.89
C ALA A 34 27.45 -16.51 -12.53
N ARG A 35 26.76 -17.33 -11.72
CA ARG A 35 25.86 -18.40 -12.20
C ARG A 35 24.45 -18.31 -11.64
N THR A 36 23.88 -17.11 -11.60
CA THR A 36 22.52 -16.87 -11.04
C THR A 36 21.43 -17.66 -11.77
N ASP A 37 21.49 -17.71 -13.10
CA ASP A 37 20.45 -18.38 -13.91
C ASP A 37 20.51 -19.90 -13.75
N TYR A 38 21.72 -20.44 -13.55
CA TYR A 38 21.92 -21.84 -13.21
C TYR A 38 21.36 -22.18 -11.83
N LEU A 39 21.54 -21.31 -10.83
CA LEU A 39 20.97 -21.53 -9.49
C LEU A 39 19.43 -21.57 -9.52
N ILE A 40 18.80 -20.67 -10.27
CA ILE A 40 17.34 -20.64 -10.44
C ILE A 40 16.87 -21.91 -11.17
N SER A 41 17.56 -22.31 -12.24
CA SER A 41 17.22 -23.53 -12.99
C SER A 41 17.41 -24.80 -12.14
N ASN A 42 18.45 -24.84 -11.30
CA ASN A 42 18.69 -25.93 -10.37
C ASN A 42 17.62 -26.01 -9.27
N TRP A 43 17.12 -24.87 -8.81
CA TRP A 43 15.99 -24.82 -7.89
C TRP A 43 14.71 -25.34 -8.54
N LEU A 44 14.43 -24.94 -9.78
CA LEU A 44 13.28 -25.42 -10.57
C LEU A 44 13.38 -26.90 -10.98
N ARG A 45 14.55 -27.53 -10.86
CA ARG A 45 14.71 -28.97 -11.09
C ARG A 45 14.13 -29.81 -9.94
N ASN A 46 14.01 -29.23 -8.75
CA ASN A 46 13.53 -29.94 -7.56
C ASN A 46 12.02 -30.20 -7.64
N ARG A 47 11.62 -31.46 -7.39
CA ARG A 47 10.22 -31.87 -7.38
C ARG A 47 9.38 -31.11 -6.35
N ASN A 48 9.92 -30.88 -5.15
CA ASN A 48 9.23 -30.14 -4.09
C ASN A 48 8.99 -28.68 -4.52
N THR A 49 9.95 -28.07 -5.20
CA THR A 49 9.82 -26.71 -5.74
C THR A 49 8.73 -26.65 -6.81
N ILE A 50 8.72 -27.58 -7.77
CA ILE A 50 7.70 -27.63 -8.82
C ILE A 50 6.31 -27.83 -8.25
N GLU A 51 6.18 -28.71 -7.25
CA GLU A 51 4.91 -28.94 -6.57
C GLU A 51 4.43 -27.71 -5.81
N PHE A 52 5.32 -27.05 -5.05
CA PHE A 52 5.02 -25.79 -4.38
C PHE A 52 4.57 -24.71 -5.36
N LEU A 53 5.31 -24.51 -6.45
CA LEU A 53 4.96 -23.53 -7.50
C LEU A 53 3.60 -23.86 -8.12
N GLY A 54 3.36 -25.12 -8.50
CA GLY A 54 2.11 -25.53 -9.11
C GLY A 54 0.90 -25.34 -8.18
N ILE A 55 1.03 -25.67 -6.90
CA ILE A 55 -0.04 -25.44 -5.91
C ILE A 55 -0.29 -23.94 -5.72
N TRP A 56 0.77 -23.14 -5.62
CA TRP A 56 0.63 -21.68 -5.50
C TRP A 56 -0.09 -21.10 -6.72
N GLU A 57 0.23 -21.56 -7.93
CA GLU A 57 -0.44 -21.13 -9.16
C GLU A 57 -1.90 -21.59 -9.21
N LEU A 58 -2.22 -22.83 -8.84
CA LEU A 58 -3.61 -23.32 -8.81
C LEU A 58 -4.51 -22.48 -7.90
N ILE A 59 -3.97 -21.95 -6.80
CA ILE A 59 -4.70 -21.12 -5.85
C ILE A 59 -4.87 -19.68 -6.36
N ASN A 60 -3.84 -19.12 -7.01
CA ASN A 60 -3.77 -17.69 -7.29
C ASN A 60 -3.97 -17.31 -8.77
N ASN A 61 -3.96 -18.29 -9.68
CA ASN A 61 -3.95 -18.08 -11.12
C ASN A 61 -5.06 -18.89 -11.83
N PRO A 62 -6.20 -18.26 -12.12
CA PRO A 62 -7.30 -18.91 -12.85
C PRO A 62 -6.95 -19.36 -14.27
N ALA A 63 -5.90 -18.78 -14.88
CA ALA A 63 -5.47 -19.09 -16.25
C ALA A 63 -4.33 -20.12 -16.30
N PHE A 64 -3.97 -20.71 -15.16
CA PHE A 64 -2.91 -21.71 -15.08
C PHE A 64 -3.29 -22.99 -15.83
N ASN A 65 -2.33 -23.58 -16.57
CA ASN A 65 -2.53 -24.80 -17.34
C ASN A 65 -2.15 -26.05 -16.51
N PRO A 66 -3.13 -26.81 -15.97
CA PRO A 66 -2.83 -27.95 -15.08
C PRO A 66 -2.27 -29.17 -15.84
N ILE A 67 -2.54 -29.27 -17.14
CA ILE A 67 -2.10 -30.40 -17.98
C ILE A 67 -0.59 -30.31 -18.20
N GLU A 68 -0.10 -29.14 -18.61
CA GLU A 68 1.34 -28.89 -18.76
C GLU A 68 2.06 -29.00 -17.40
N PHE A 69 1.43 -28.51 -16.33
CA PHE A 69 1.94 -28.68 -14.98
C PHE A 69 2.17 -30.15 -14.60
N ASP A 70 1.19 -31.03 -14.79
CA ASP A 70 1.35 -32.45 -14.43
C ASP A 70 2.44 -33.14 -15.28
N GLY A 71 2.55 -32.76 -16.56
CA GLY A 71 3.64 -33.20 -17.44
C GLY A 71 5.03 -32.80 -16.92
N ILE A 72 5.19 -31.53 -16.52
CA ILE A 72 6.44 -31.03 -15.92
C ILE A 72 6.71 -31.70 -14.58
N ARG A 73 5.69 -31.85 -13.73
CA ARG A 73 5.80 -32.48 -12.40
C ARG A 73 6.28 -33.93 -12.47
N LYS A 74 5.85 -34.68 -13.49
CA LYS A 74 6.29 -36.07 -13.73
C LYS A 74 7.76 -36.17 -14.11
N GLN A 75 8.31 -35.17 -14.80
CA GLN A 75 9.71 -35.13 -15.22
C GLN A 75 10.64 -34.53 -14.15
N ALA A 76 10.09 -33.73 -13.23
CA ALA A 76 10.85 -33.08 -12.17
C ALA A 76 11.60 -34.10 -11.29
N GLY A 77 12.85 -33.77 -10.96
CA GLY A 77 13.76 -34.65 -10.21
C GLY A 77 14.66 -35.56 -11.06
N LEU A 78 14.37 -35.77 -12.35
CA LEU A 78 15.27 -36.52 -13.24
C LEU A 78 16.60 -35.78 -13.44
N ASN A 79 17.70 -36.52 -13.65
CA ASN A 79 19.02 -35.94 -13.92
C ASN A 79 19.10 -35.20 -15.25
N SER A 80 18.33 -35.65 -16.24
CA SER A 80 18.21 -35.01 -17.55
C SER A 80 17.24 -33.83 -17.57
N PHE A 81 16.46 -33.62 -16.50
CA PHE A 81 15.43 -32.59 -16.49
C PHE A 81 16.04 -31.20 -16.28
N VAL A 82 15.77 -30.31 -17.23
CA VAL A 82 16.18 -28.90 -17.20
C VAL A 82 14.96 -28.05 -17.47
N LEU A 83 14.71 -27.07 -16.59
CA LEU A 83 13.62 -26.12 -16.72
C LEU A 83 14.11 -24.73 -16.35
N THR A 84 13.94 -23.79 -17.28
CA THR A 84 14.17 -22.37 -17.03
C THR A 84 12.89 -21.69 -16.53
N ALA A 85 13.02 -20.59 -15.80
CA ALA A 85 11.87 -19.80 -15.36
C ALA A 85 11.01 -19.33 -16.55
N LYS A 86 11.64 -18.98 -17.67
CA LYS A 86 10.93 -18.59 -18.89
C LYS A 86 10.10 -19.74 -19.47
N GLN A 87 10.68 -20.94 -19.58
CA GLN A 87 9.95 -22.12 -20.04
C GLN A 87 8.79 -22.51 -19.11
N TRP A 88 8.97 -22.37 -17.79
CA TRP A 88 7.89 -22.58 -16.82
C TRP A 88 6.71 -21.63 -17.09
N ILE A 89 6.99 -20.34 -17.22
CA ILE A 89 5.98 -19.29 -17.48
C ILE A 89 5.26 -19.56 -18.80
N GLU A 90 6.01 -19.80 -19.89
CA GLU A 90 5.45 -19.96 -21.23
C GLU A 90 4.58 -21.22 -21.36
N ARG A 91 4.98 -22.34 -20.75
CA ARG A 91 4.24 -23.61 -20.86
C ARG A 91 3.01 -23.65 -19.97
N THR A 92 3.11 -23.10 -18.76
CA THR A 92 2.04 -23.24 -17.76
C THR A 92 1.14 -22.01 -17.63
N GLY A 93 1.53 -20.87 -18.22
CA GLY A 93 0.84 -19.61 -18.01
C GLY A 93 1.02 -19.05 -16.58
N ALA A 94 2.09 -19.46 -15.88
CA ALA A 94 2.36 -19.07 -14.50
C ALA A 94 2.53 -17.55 -14.35
N ILE A 95 1.96 -16.99 -13.27
CA ILE A 95 2.04 -15.55 -12.94
C ILE A 95 2.93 -15.27 -11.73
N GLY A 96 3.27 -16.29 -10.95
CA GLY A 96 4.10 -16.20 -9.75
C GLY A 96 5.57 -15.95 -10.05
N LEU A 97 6.03 -16.23 -11.27
CA LEU A 97 7.35 -15.88 -11.77
C LEU A 97 7.25 -14.90 -12.93
N ILE A 98 8.17 -13.93 -12.98
CA ILE A 98 8.27 -12.95 -14.06
C ILE A 98 9.72 -12.92 -14.52
N SER A 99 9.96 -13.24 -15.79
CA SER A 99 11.28 -13.12 -16.41
C SER A 99 11.31 -11.89 -17.32
N LYS A 100 12.23 -10.94 -17.04
CA LYS A 100 12.44 -9.74 -17.85
C LYS A 100 13.86 -9.71 -18.42
N ALA A 101 14.00 -9.27 -19.67
CA ALA A 101 15.29 -8.96 -20.27
C ALA A 101 15.64 -7.46 -20.13
N GLY A 102 16.93 -7.10 -20.21
CA GLY A 102 17.40 -5.71 -20.28
C GLY A 102 18.06 -5.17 -19.00
N ARG A 103 18.19 -3.84 -18.90
CA ARG A 103 18.94 -3.12 -17.84
C ARG A 103 18.40 -3.33 -16.42
N TYR A 104 17.12 -3.69 -16.29
CA TYR A 104 16.45 -4.11 -15.05
C TYR A 104 15.94 -5.55 -15.14
N GLY A 105 16.57 -6.33 -16.02
CA GLY A 105 16.25 -7.71 -16.28
C GLY A 105 16.64 -8.62 -15.12
N GLY A 106 16.17 -9.85 -15.21
CA GLY A 106 16.26 -10.85 -14.16
C GLY A 106 14.94 -11.57 -13.98
N THR A 107 14.94 -12.54 -13.08
CA THR A 107 13.75 -13.26 -12.68
C THR A 107 13.26 -12.71 -11.34
N TYR A 108 11.99 -12.34 -11.32
CA TYR A 108 11.27 -11.90 -10.14
C TYR A 108 10.25 -12.98 -9.77
N ALA A 109 10.03 -13.16 -8.48
CA ALA A 109 9.04 -14.09 -7.97
C ALA A 109 8.10 -13.37 -7.01
N HIS A 110 6.85 -13.80 -6.94
CA HIS A 110 5.93 -13.37 -5.90
C HIS A 110 6.56 -13.53 -4.51
N LYS A 111 6.25 -12.65 -3.54
CA LYS A 111 6.87 -12.63 -2.20
C LYS A 111 6.96 -14.02 -1.55
N ASP A 112 5.90 -14.81 -1.59
CA ASP A 112 5.87 -16.16 -1.00
C ASP A 112 6.87 -17.10 -1.68
N ILE A 113 6.89 -17.07 -3.02
CA ILE A 113 7.79 -17.87 -3.85
C ILE A 113 9.24 -17.43 -3.65
N ALA A 114 9.48 -16.13 -3.54
CA ALA A 114 10.80 -15.59 -3.27
C ALA A 114 11.32 -15.97 -1.88
N PHE A 115 10.46 -16.00 -0.86
CA PHE A 115 10.84 -16.49 0.47
C PHE A 115 11.18 -17.98 0.46
N GLU A 116 10.48 -18.78 -0.34
CA GLU A 116 10.82 -20.20 -0.52
C GLU A 116 12.16 -20.37 -1.24
N PHE A 117 12.41 -19.60 -2.30
CA PHE A 117 13.70 -19.58 -2.97
C PHE A 117 14.83 -19.15 -2.02
N ALA A 118 14.62 -18.12 -1.21
CA ALA A 118 15.57 -17.68 -0.20
C ALA A 118 15.86 -18.80 0.82
N SER A 119 14.83 -19.55 1.23
CA SER A 119 14.95 -20.74 2.10
C SER A 119 15.88 -21.79 1.51
N TRP A 120 15.73 -22.06 0.21
CA TRP A 120 16.56 -23.02 -0.52
C TRP A 120 18.01 -22.51 -0.70
N ILE A 121 18.21 -21.20 -0.81
CA ILE A 121 19.54 -20.58 -0.92
C ILE A 121 20.29 -20.61 0.42
N SER A 122 19.68 -20.04 1.46
CA SER A 122 20.23 -19.92 2.82
C SER A 122 19.15 -19.52 3.81
N VAL A 123 19.02 -20.30 4.90
CA VAL A 123 18.10 -19.99 6.01
C VAL A 123 18.41 -18.64 6.64
N GLU A 124 19.69 -18.30 6.80
CA GLU A 124 20.12 -17.00 7.31
C GLU A 124 19.62 -15.86 6.42
N PHE A 125 19.88 -15.96 5.11
CA PHE A 125 19.46 -14.94 4.15
C PHE A 125 17.93 -14.76 4.17
N LYS A 126 17.17 -15.86 4.25
CA LYS A 126 15.71 -15.82 4.37
C LYS A 126 15.24 -15.00 5.59
N LEU A 127 15.83 -15.23 6.76
CA LEU A 127 15.43 -14.52 7.99
C LEU A 127 15.67 -13.01 7.87
N TYR A 128 16.83 -12.61 7.34
CA TYR A 128 17.11 -11.20 7.09
C TYR A 128 16.19 -10.61 6.02
N LEU A 129 15.92 -11.34 4.94
CA LEU A 129 15.02 -10.90 3.88
C LEU A 129 13.60 -10.65 4.42
N ILE A 130 13.08 -11.54 5.27
CA ILE A 130 11.76 -11.38 5.92
C ILE A 130 11.76 -10.12 6.78
N LYS A 131 12.77 -9.93 7.62
CA LYS A 131 12.88 -8.77 8.52
C LYS A 131 12.90 -7.46 7.74
N GLU A 132 13.71 -7.37 6.70
CA GLU A 132 13.85 -6.16 5.88
C GLU A 132 12.60 -5.89 5.04
N PHE A 133 11.95 -6.93 4.52
CA PHE A 133 10.68 -6.79 3.82
C PHE A 133 9.57 -6.29 4.75
N GLN A 134 9.45 -6.85 5.95
CA GLN A 134 8.49 -6.38 6.95
C GLN A 134 8.74 -4.93 7.37
N ARG A 135 10.00 -4.55 7.57
CA ARG A 135 10.40 -3.17 7.88
C ARG A 135 9.92 -2.20 6.80
N LEU A 136 10.16 -2.52 5.53
CA LEU A 136 9.70 -1.70 4.42
C LEU A 136 8.17 -1.57 4.41
N LYS A 137 7.43 -2.67 4.61
CA LYS A 137 5.96 -2.64 4.61
C LYS A 137 5.37 -1.84 5.75
N GLU A 138 6.02 -1.85 6.91
CA GLU A 138 5.63 -1.00 8.03
C GLU A 138 5.85 0.49 7.72
N GLU A 139 6.98 0.83 7.09
CA GLU A 139 7.26 2.21 6.64
C GLU A 139 6.27 2.69 5.56
N GLU A 140 5.93 1.85 4.58
CA GLU A 140 4.90 2.14 3.57
C GLU A 140 3.53 2.40 4.22
N ARG A 141 3.12 1.57 5.18
CA ARG A 141 1.85 1.74 5.92
C ARG A 141 1.82 3.02 6.75
N ARG A 142 2.91 3.37 7.42
CA ARG A 142 3.01 4.60 8.22
C ARG A 142 2.87 5.84 7.35
N THR A 143 3.58 5.87 6.23
CA THR A 143 3.50 6.98 5.26
C THR A 143 2.08 7.13 4.72
N LEU A 144 1.45 6.01 4.31
CA LEU A 144 0.07 6.01 3.84
C LEU A 144 -0.91 6.51 4.91
N GLY A 145 -0.76 6.06 6.16
CA GLY A 145 -1.59 6.51 7.28
C GLY A 145 -1.43 7.99 7.58
N TRP A 146 -0.22 8.53 7.45
CA TRP A 146 0.05 9.96 7.60
C TRP A 146 -0.62 10.79 6.50
N ASP A 147 -0.51 10.36 5.23
CA ASP A 147 -1.14 11.02 4.09
C ASP A 147 -2.67 11.01 4.19
N ILE A 148 -3.27 9.89 4.63
CA ILE A 148 -4.71 9.78 4.87
C ILE A 148 -5.15 10.78 5.93
N ARG A 149 -4.46 10.83 7.08
CA ARG A 149 -4.78 11.77 8.17
C ARG A 149 -4.71 13.23 7.71
N ARG A 150 -3.67 13.57 6.94
CA ARG A 150 -3.49 14.92 6.39
C ARG A 150 -4.60 15.28 5.40
N ASN A 151 -4.96 14.36 4.52
CA ASN A 151 -6.03 14.58 3.55
C ASN A 151 -7.41 14.70 4.22
N LEU A 152 -7.69 13.87 5.22
CA LEU A 152 -8.94 13.93 6.01
C LEU A 152 -9.04 15.26 6.76
N ALA A 153 -7.97 15.71 7.42
CA ALA A 153 -7.94 16.99 8.11
C ALA A 153 -8.18 18.16 7.14
N ARG A 154 -7.57 18.13 5.95
CA ARG A 154 -7.76 19.15 4.91
C ARG A 154 -9.20 19.17 4.39
N LEU A 155 -9.79 18.00 4.16
CA LEU A 155 -11.17 17.88 3.72
C LEU A 155 -12.13 18.42 4.79
N ASN A 156 -11.95 18.02 6.05
CA ASN A 156 -12.75 18.51 7.17
C ASN A 156 -12.65 20.03 7.30
N TYR A 157 -11.44 20.59 7.23
CA TYR A 157 -11.27 22.04 7.30
C TYR A 157 -12.04 22.76 6.18
N ARG A 158 -12.00 22.23 4.94
CA ARG A 158 -12.77 22.78 3.82
C ARG A 158 -14.28 22.70 4.06
N ILE A 159 -14.78 21.52 4.42
CA ILE A 159 -16.21 21.30 4.70
C ILE A 159 -16.69 22.27 5.78
N HIS A 160 -15.95 22.41 6.88
CA HIS A 160 -16.30 23.34 7.94
C HIS A 160 -16.23 24.80 7.48
N THR A 161 -15.20 25.19 6.72
CA THR A 161 -15.06 26.57 6.22
C THR A 161 -16.16 26.93 5.23
N ASP A 162 -16.50 26.02 4.32
CA ASP A 162 -17.55 26.22 3.33
C ASP A 162 -18.92 26.27 4.02
N ALA A 163 -19.20 25.38 4.99
CA ALA A 163 -20.41 25.44 5.79
C ALA A 163 -20.53 26.75 6.58
N ILE A 164 -19.44 27.24 7.19
CA ILE A 164 -19.41 28.55 7.87
C ILE A 164 -19.71 29.67 6.87
N ARG A 165 -19.06 29.66 5.70
CA ARG A 165 -19.28 30.68 4.66
C ARG A 165 -20.72 30.70 4.17
N GLU A 166 -21.33 29.54 3.95
CA GLU A 166 -22.68 29.43 3.39
C GLU A 166 -23.79 29.67 4.42
N HIS A 167 -23.58 29.32 5.68
CA HIS A 167 -24.67 29.29 6.67
C HIS A 167 -24.48 30.23 7.88
N LEU A 168 -23.24 30.64 8.19
CA LEU A 168 -22.93 31.42 9.39
C LEU A 168 -22.40 32.83 9.10
N ILE A 169 -21.89 33.09 7.89
CA ILE A 169 -21.54 34.44 7.45
C ILE A 169 -22.79 35.06 6.83
N PRO A 170 -23.40 36.09 7.45
CA PRO A 170 -24.52 36.79 6.85
C PRO A 170 -24.08 37.37 5.50
N PRO A 171 -24.93 37.36 4.46
CA PRO A 171 -24.63 38.07 3.22
C PRO A 171 -24.30 39.53 3.55
N GLU A 172 -23.29 40.09 2.89
CA GLU A 172 -22.87 41.49 3.11
C GLU A 172 -24.09 42.40 2.96
N LEU A 173 -24.51 42.97 4.08
CA LEU A 173 -25.64 43.89 4.12
C LEU A 173 -25.24 45.15 3.34
N SER A 174 -26.11 45.59 2.42
CA SER A 174 -25.90 46.89 1.78
C SER A 174 -25.90 48.01 2.82
N THR A 175 -25.25 49.13 2.55
CA THR A 175 -25.11 50.25 3.52
C THR A 175 -26.47 50.73 4.07
N GLY A 176 -27.54 50.65 3.28
CA GLY A 176 -28.90 50.96 3.73
C GLY A 176 -29.50 49.92 4.69
N GLN A 177 -29.21 48.64 4.48
CA GLN A 177 -29.66 47.55 5.36
C GLN A 177 -28.87 47.54 6.68
N VAL A 178 -27.58 47.89 6.65
CA VAL A 178 -26.75 48.05 7.85
C VAL A 178 -27.36 49.09 8.79
N ASN A 179 -27.75 50.25 8.27
CA ASN A 179 -28.38 51.31 9.07
C ASN A 179 -29.72 50.87 9.69
N LEU A 180 -30.50 50.06 8.99
CA LEU A 180 -31.76 49.49 9.50
C LEU A 180 -31.53 48.48 10.64
N VAL A 181 -30.54 47.59 10.49
CA VAL A 181 -30.19 46.61 11.54
C VAL A 181 -29.65 47.32 12.78
N TYR A 182 -28.72 48.26 12.62
CA TYR A 182 -28.21 49.08 13.72
C TYR A 182 -29.31 49.87 14.44
N ALA A 183 -30.22 50.51 13.69
CA ALA A 183 -31.35 51.21 14.30
C ALA A 183 -32.27 50.27 15.09
N SER A 184 -32.50 49.05 14.58
CA SER A 184 -33.33 48.05 15.27
C SER A 184 -32.69 47.51 16.55
N GLU A 185 -31.37 47.29 16.55
CA GLU A 185 -30.63 46.90 17.75
C GLU A 185 -30.64 48.02 18.79
N GLN A 186 -30.45 49.27 18.36
CA GLN A 186 -30.53 50.44 19.23
C GLN A 186 -31.91 50.56 19.89
N ILE A 187 -32.98 50.30 19.13
CA ILE A 187 -34.36 50.29 19.64
C ILE A 187 -34.53 49.18 20.68
N CYS A 188 -34.02 47.97 20.43
CA CYS A 188 -34.09 46.84 21.36
C CYS A 188 -33.34 47.12 22.68
N ILE A 189 -32.17 47.76 22.60
CA ILE A 189 -31.40 48.18 23.78
C ILE A 189 -32.17 49.25 24.56
N LEU A 190 -32.72 50.24 23.87
CA LEU A 190 -33.50 51.32 24.50
C LEU A 190 -34.80 50.82 25.13
N THR A 191 -35.48 49.85 24.53
CA THR A 191 -36.68 49.25 25.12
C THR A 191 -36.35 48.35 26.30
N ALA A 192 -35.26 47.58 26.24
CA ALA A 192 -34.79 46.80 27.39
C ALA A 192 -34.41 47.71 28.57
N ASP A 193 -33.68 48.80 28.31
CA ASP A 193 -33.30 49.78 29.35
C ASP A 193 -34.53 50.49 29.94
N ARG A 194 -35.53 50.81 29.11
CA ARG A 194 -36.79 51.40 29.56
C ARG A 194 -37.62 50.43 30.41
N LEU A 195 -37.65 49.15 30.06
CA LEU A 195 -38.32 48.11 30.85
C LEU A 195 -37.61 47.86 32.18
N LEU A 196 -36.27 47.93 32.22
CA LEU A 196 -35.51 47.86 33.46
C LEU A 196 -35.87 49.01 34.40
N ARG A 197 -35.89 50.25 33.90
CA ARG A 197 -36.26 51.44 34.70
C ARG A 197 -37.70 51.37 35.21
N LEU A 198 -38.63 50.90 34.37
CA LEU A 198 -40.03 50.69 34.79
C LEU A 198 -40.17 49.59 35.85
N ALA A 199 -39.31 48.57 35.83
CA ALA A 199 -39.28 47.54 36.86
C ALA A 199 -38.67 48.05 38.18
N GLU A 200 -37.68 48.95 38.12
CA GLU A 200 -37.11 49.62 39.30
C GLU A 200 -38.11 50.58 39.96
N ASP A 201 -38.92 51.30 39.17
CA ASP A 201 -39.99 52.20 39.68
C ASP A 201 -41.19 51.44 40.32
N GLN A 202 -41.31 50.13 40.08
CA GLN A 202 -42.39 49.29 40.62
C GLN A 202 -41.98 48.52 41.89
N VAL A 203 -40.71 48.60 42.32
CA VAL A 203 -40.29 48.04 43.62
C VAL A 203 -40.74 49.01 44.72
N PRO A 204 -41.70 48.64 45.59
CA PRO A 204 -42.06 49.50 46.71
C PRO A 204 -40.85 49.62 47.63
N ASN A 205 -40.52 50.84 48.05
CA ASN A 205 -39.66 51.05 49.20
C ASN A 205 -40.33 50.39 50.41
N ASN A 206 -39.93 49.15 50.72
CA ASN A 206 -40.23 48.53 52.00
C ASN A 206 -39.31 49.18 53.04
N GLU A 207 -39.83 50.20 53.72
CA GLU A 207 -39.44 50.53 55.11
C GLU A 207 -40.00 49.50 56.08
#